data_AF-A0A923YX90-F1
#
_entry.id   AF-A0A923YX90-F1
#
_cell.length_a   1.000
_cell.length_b   1.000
_cell.length_c   1.000
_cell.angle_alpha   90.00
_cell.angle_beta   90.00
_cell.angle_gamma   90.00
#
_symmetry.space_group_name_H-M   'P 1'
#
loop_
_entity.id
_entity.type
_entity.pdbx_description
1 polymer ?
#
loop_
_entity_poly.entity_id
_entity_poly.type
_entity_poly.pdbx_seq_one_letter_code
_entity_poly.pdbx_strand_id
1 'polypeptide(L)' 'AEPMAETPGAAPIGDAYFGLYLWAMGSGRPRSAQRLTAMLAAAGFVRVREHATAIPALVRVITAVKT' A
#
# COMPACT_ATOMS: atom_id res chain seq x y z
N ALA A 1 -5.05 8.19 4.31
CA ALA A 1 -4.31 6.95 4.01
C ALA A 1 -5.07 6.24 2.90
N GLU A 2 -4.38 5.83 1.83
CA GLU A 2 -4.99 5.00 0.77
C GLU A 2 -4.84 3.52 1.12
N PRO A 3 -5.80 2.66 0.76
CA PRO A 3 -5.63 1.23 0.92
C PRO A 3 -4.51 0.71 0.00
N MET A 4 -3.74 -0.25 0.52
CA MET A 4 -2.74 -0.95 -0.29
C MET A 4 -3.46 -1.85 -1.30
N ALA A 5 -2.93 -1.92 -2.52
CA ALA A 5 -3.45 -2.81 -3.54
C ALA A 5 -3.31 -4.28 -3.12
N GLU A 6 -4.11 -5.17 -3.72
CA GLU A 6 -4.09 -6.61 -3.47
C GLU A 6 -4.38 -6.97 -2.01
N THR A 7 -5.20 -6.15 -1.33
CA THR A 7 -5.58 -6.43 0.06
C THR A 7 -6.56 -7.62 0.14
N PRO A 8 -6.25 -8.65 0.95
CA PRO A 8 -7.14 -9.81 1.11
C PRO A 8 -8.56 -9.40 1.52
N GLY A 9 -9.57 -9.93 0.84
CA GLY A 9 -10.98 -9.63 1.10
C GLY A 9 -11.50 -8.32 0.50
N ALA A 10 -10.64 -7.49 -0.11
CA ALA A 10 -11.02 -6.22 -0.73
C ALA A 10 -10.47 -6.00 -2.15
N ALA A 11 -9.65 -6.93 -2.65
CA ALA A 11 -8.85 -6.77 -3.87
C ALA A 11 -9.61 -6.30 -5.12
N PRO A 12 -10.82 -6.80 -5.48
CA PRO A 12 -11.45 -6.38 -6.74
C PRO A 12 -12.07 -4.97 -6.66
N ILE A 13 -12.71 -4.62 -5.55
CA ILE A 13 -13.48 -3.37 -5.42
C ILE A 13 -12.58 -2.22 -4.99
N GLY A 14 -11.67 -2.46 -4.05
CA GLY A 14 -10.73 -1.45 -3.58
C GLY A 14 -9.82 -0.97 -4.71
N ASP A 15 -9.24 -1.90 -5.47
CA ASP A 15 -8.26 -1.55 -6.51
C ASP A 15 -8.93 -0.80 -7.68
N ALA A 16 -10.15 -1.18 -8.06
CA ALA A 16 -10.90 -0.50 -9.12
C ALA A 16 -11.41 0.89 -8.70
N TYR A 17 -12.02 1.00 -7.51
CA TYR A 17 -12.53 2.28 -7.00
C TYR A 17 -11.41 3.28 -6.78
N PHE A 18 -10.36 2.89 -6.04
CA PHE A 18 -9.24 3.78 -5.77
C PHE A 18 -8.39 4.02 -7.03
N GLY A 19 -8.32 3.07 -7.95
CA GLY A 19 -7.70 3.28 -9.27
C GLY A 19 -8.36 4.39 -10.07
N LEU A 20 -9.70 4.36 -10.21
CA LEU A 20 -10.47 5.41 -10.89
C LEU A 20 -10.35 6.76 -10.15
N TYR A 21 -10.53 6.74 -8.83
CA TYR A 21 -10.50 7.93 -7.98
C TYR A 21 -9.14 8.65 -8.06
N LEU A 22 -8.03 7.92 -7.93
CA LEU A 22 -6.69 8.51 -7.96
C LEU A 22 -6.29 8.98 -9.36
N TRP A 23 -6.73 8.28 -10.41
CA TRP A 23 -6.53 8.73 -11.78
C TRP A 23 -7.26 10.04 -12.05
N ALA A 24 -8.54 10.15 -11.66
CA ALA A 24 -9.34 11.36 -11.83
C ALA A 24 -8.76 12.57 -11.09
N MET A 25 -8.10 12.35 -9.95
CA MET A 25 -7.42 13.41 -9.19
C MET A 25 -5.97 13.67 -9.64
N GLY A 26 -5.47 13.01 -10.69
CA GLY A 26 -4.07 13.14 -11.11
C GLY A 26 -3.05 12.68 -10.06
N SER A 27 -3.48 11.85 -9.10
CA SER A 27 -2.77 11.56 -7.85
C SER A 27 -2.03 10.20 -7.85
N GLY A 28 -2.00 9.49 -8.98
CA GLY A 28 -1.26 8.23 -9.13
C GLY A 28 -2.14 6.99 -9.06
N ARG A 29 -1.66 5.92 -8.43
CA ARG A 29 -2.35 4.62 -8.34
C ARG A 29 -2.06 3.90 -7.02
N PRO A 30 -2.97 3.04 -6.54
CA PRO A 30 -2.71 2.19 -5.38
C PRO A 30 -1.49 1.29 -5.64
N ARG A 31 -0.70 1.01 -4.59
CA ARG A 31 0.46 0.11 -4.67
C ARG A 31 0.29 -1.05 -3.68
N SER A 32 0.73 -2.23 -4.07
CA SER A 32 0.76 -3.38 -3.16
C SER A 32 1.87 -3.24 -2.13
N ALA A 33 1.72 -3.94 -1.00
CA ALA A 33 2.72 -3.96 0.06
C ALA A 33 4.10 -4.38 -0.47
N GLN A 34 4.16 -5.38 -1.34
CA GLN A 34 5.41 -5.85 -1.95
C GLN A 34 6.10 -4.75 -2.77
N ARG A 35 5.34 -3.96 -3.54
CA ARG A 35 5.90 -2.87 -4.32
C ARG A 35 6.39 -1.72 -3.44
N LEU A 36 5.67 -1.42 -2.36
CA LEU A 36 6.12 -0.45 -1.36
C LEU A 36 7.41 -0.92 -0.66
N THR A 37 7.50 -2.19 -0.29
CA THR A 37 8.71 -2.79 0.28
C THR A 37 9.92 -2.68 -0.66
N ALA A 38 9.73 -2.98 -1.95
CA ALA A 38 10.79 -2.84 -2.94
C ALA A 38 11.25 -1.37 -3.10
N MET A 39 10.33 -0.42 -3.09
CA MET A 39 10.65 1.01 -3.15
C MET A 39 11.40 1.49 -1.90
N LEU A 40 11.00 1.03 -0.71
CA LEU A 40 11.69 1.34 0.55
C LEU A 40 13.13 0.80 0.53
N ALA A 41 13.32 -0.44 0.09
CA ALA A 41 14.64 -1.03 -0.04
C ALA A 41 15.52 -0.27 -1.05
N ALA A 42 14.97 0.09 -2.22
CA ALA A 42 15.68 0.89 -3.22
C ALA A 42 16.06 2.29 -2.72
N ALA A 43 15.27 2.87 -1.82
CA ALA A 43 15.55 4.16 -1.19
C ALA A 43 16.53 4.08 0.01
N GLY A 44 17.10 2.90 0.29
CA GLY A 44 18.07 2.68 1.37
C GLY A 44 17.46 2.46 2.75
N PHE A 45 16.15 2.24 2.85
CA PHE A 45 15.54 1.83 4.10
C PHE A 45 15.77 0.33 4.36
N VAL A 46 15.96 0.00 5.64
CA VAL A 46 16.19 -1.36 6.13
C VAL A 46 15.09 -1.76 7.12
N ARG A 47 15.09 -3.03 7.54
CA ARG A 47 14.13 -3.58 8.52
C ARG A 47 12.66 -3.31 8.15
N VAL A 48 12.32 -3.44 6.86
CA VAL A 48 10.94 -3.26 6.37
C VAL A 48 10.06 -4.38 6.92
N ARG A 49 8.98 -4.02 7.62
CA ARG A 49 8.00 -4.97 8.17
C ARG A 49 6.58 -4.47 7.97
N GLU A 50 5.71 -5.37 7.54
CA GLU A 50 4.28 -5.16 7.55
C GLU A 50 3.68 -5.63 8.88
N HIS A 51 2.69 -4.90 9.40
CA HIS A 51 2.00 -5.21 10.65
C HIS A 51 0.56 -5.61 10.39
N ALA A 52 0.10 -6.64 11.09
CA ALA A 52 -1.31 -7.02 11.08
C ALA A 52 -2.17 -5.89 11.69
N THR A 53 -3.28 -5.59 11.03
CA THR A 53 -4.27 -4.62 11.48
C THR A 53 -5.62 -5.31 11.67
N ALA A 54 -6.48 -4.73 12.51
CA ALA A 54 -7.79 -5.31 12.82
C ALA A 54 -8.69 -5.47 11.58
N ILE A 55 -8.62 -4.51 10.64
CA ILE A 55 -9.38 -4.55 9.39
C ILE A 55 -8.43 -4.17 8.23
N PRO A 56 -7.76 -5.15 7.60
CA PRO A 56 -6.79 -4.90 6.53
C PRO A 56 -7.35 -4.10 5.35
N ALA A 57 -8.65 -4.25 5.05
CA ALA A 57 -9.33 -3.51 3.99
C ALA A 57 -9.40 -1.99 4.22
N LEU A 58 -9.33 -1.53 5.47
CA LEU A 58 -9.36 -0.11 5.81
C LEU A 58 -7.95 0.50 5.82
N VAL A 59 -7.01 -0.19 6.47
CA VAL A 59 -5.64 0.29 6.61
C VAL A 59 -4.68 -0.86 6.83
N ARG A 60 -3.50 -0.75 6.22
CA ARG A 60 -2.34 -1.62 6.44
C ARG A 60 -1.14 -0.75 6.75
N VAL A 61 -0.21 -1.25 7.55
CA VAL A 61 0.93 -0.47 8.06
C VAL A 61 2.23 -1.17 7.72
N ILE A 62 3.15 -0.43 7.10
CA ILE A 62 4.53 -0.84 6.88
C ILE A 62 5.45 0.11 7.66
N THR A 63 6.37 -0.44 8.44
CA THR A 63 7.45 0.31 9.10
C THR A 63 8.79 -0.02 8.45
N ALA A 64 9.68 0.96 8.35
CA ALA A 64 11.06 0.77 7.94
C ALA A 64 11.98 1.76 8.65
N VAL A 65 13.28 1.47 8.70
CA VAL A 65 14.29 2.30 9.37
C VAL A 65 15.25 2.84 8.31
N LYS A 66 15.53 4.14 8.33
CA LYS A 66 16.57 4.74 7.48
C LYS A 66 17.90 4.65 8.21
N THR A 67 18.92 4.15 7.53
CA THR A 67 20.30 4.11 8.04
C THR A 67 20.94 5.49 7.92
#